data_AF-A0AAN4ZC31-F1
#
_entry.id   AF-A0AAN4ZC31-F1
#
_cell.length_a   1.000
_cell.length_b   1.000
_cell.length_c   1.000
_cell.angle_alpha   90.00
_cell.angle_beta   90.00
_cell.angle_gamma   90.00
#
_symmetry.space_group_name_H-M   'P 1'
#
loop_
_entity.id
_entity.type
_entity.pdbx_description
1 polymer ?
#
loop_
_entity_poly.entity_id
_entity_poly.type
_entity_poly.pdbx_seq_one_letter_code
_entity_poly.pdbx_strand_id
1 'polypeptide(L)'
;MGTVLTIVADVIIVITFPLHCRYLYVMLRKDAQLSSMEYAFRASLFNIVIANLLYSIVFILIREPAAYGIFPDFYRSQSWWLGKVAIMQAVPNAMISALFHLFIALNRLSALVVPMRHSTLWTESRVQWFVMAIWLLTILECIPLIYP
;
A
#
# COMPACT_ATOMS: atom_id res chain seq x y z
N MET A 1 -8.45 -26.03 5.59
CA MET A 1 -7.53 -24.91 5.88
C MET A 1 -7.75 -23.72 4.96
N GLY A 2 -7.90 -23.89 3.63
CA GLY A 2 -8.12 -22.78 2.69
C GLY A 2 -9.30 -21.87 3.04
N THR A 3 -10.47 -22.43 3.31
CA THR A 3 -11.69 -21.65 3.63
C THR A 3 -11.56 -20.80 4.89
N VAL A 4 -10.91 -21.32 5.93
CA VAL A 4 -10.71 -20.58 7.19
C VAL A 4 -9.78 -19.39 6.96
N LEU A 5 -8.70 -19.57 6.19
CA LEU A 5 -7.77 -18.48 5.85
C LEU A 5 -8.45 -17.41 4.99
N THR A 6 -9.30 -17.79 4.04
CA THR A 6 -10.09 -16.84 3.24
C THR A 6 -11.02 -16.02 4.13
N ILE A 7 -11.83 -16.67 4.98
CA ILE A 7 -12.73 -15.96 5.90
C ILE A 7 -11.97 -15.00 6.81
N VAL A 8 -10.82 -15.41 7.34
CA VAL A 8 -9.99 -14.55 8.18
C VAL A 8 -9.45 -13.35 7.38
N ALA A 9 -8.99 -13.56 6.15
CA ALA A 9 -8.53 -12.48 5.28
C ALA A 9 -9.66 -11.49 4.95
N ASP A 10 -10.85 -11.97 4.64
CA ASP A 10 -12.03 -11.16 4.36
C ASP A 10 -12.39 -10.27 5.54
N VAL A 11 -12.45 -10.86 6.74
CA VAL A 11 -12.74 -10.14 7.98
C VAL A 11 -11.67 -9.08 8.24
N ILE A 12 -10.39 -9.41 8.08
CA ILE A 12 -9.31 -8.44 8.26
C ILE A 12 -9.48 -7.27 7.29
N ILE A 13 -9.66 -7.54 5.99
CA ILE A 13 -9.71 -6.51 4.95
C ILE A 13 -10.95 -5.62 5.12
N VAL A 14 -12.12 -6.21 5.38
CA VAL A 14 -13.36 -5.46 5.58
C VAL A 14 -13.29 -4.57 6.83
N ILE A 15 -12.64 -5.03 7.90
CA ILE A 15 -12.46 -4.24 9.13
C ILE A 15 -11.39 -3.16 8.95
N THR A 16 -10.27 -3.45 8.29
CA THR A 16 -9.17 -2.49 8.12
C THR A 16 -9.45 -1.44 7.05
N PHE A 17 -10.27 -1.75 6.05
CA PHE A 17 -10.64 -0.80 4.99
C PHE A 17 -11.17 0.55 5.53
N PRO A 18 -12.21 0.62 6.39
CA PRO A 18 -12.68 1.89 6.94
C PRO A 18 -11.63 2.58 7.82
N LEU A 19 -10.75 1.81 8.47
CA LEU A 19 -9.63 2.36 9.24
C LEU A 19 -8.61 3.04 8.32
N HIS A 20 -8.26 2.44 7.18
CA HIS A 20 -7.39 3.05 6.17
C HIS A 20 -8.01 4.32 5.59
N CYS A 21 -9.31 4.31 5.27
CA CYS A 21 -10.05 5.50 4.82
C CYS A 21 -10.00 6.63 5.86
N ARG A 22 -10.30 6.31 7.13
CA ARG A 22 -10.25 7.28 8.24
C ARG A 22 -8.84 7.82 8.43
N TYR A 23 -7.83 6.96 8.39
CA TYR A 23 -6.44 7.34 8.59
C TYR A 23 -5.98 8.30 7.48
N LEU A 24 -6.27 7.97 6.21
CA LEU A 24 -5.98 8.83 5.07
C LEU A 24 -6.69 10.19 5.21
N TYR A 25 -7.97 10.18 5.60
CA TYR A 25 -8.73 11.41 5.84
C TYR A 25 -8.09 12.31 6.91
N VAL A 26 -7.65 11.72 8.03
CA VAL A 26 -6.97 12.46 9.09
C VAL A 26 -5.62 13.01 8.61
N MET A 27 -4.86 12.25 7.81
CA MET A 27 -3.58 12.70 7.26
C MET A 27 -3.70 13.85 6.27
N LEU A 28 -4.83 13.96 5.57
CA LEU A 28 -5.09 15.05 4.61
C LEU A 28 -5.59 16.34 5.28
N ARG A 29 -6.07 16.28 6.52
CA ARG A 29 -6.51 17.48 7.25
C ARG A 29 -5.30 18.32 7.69
N LYS A 30 -5.32 19.61 7.34
CA LYS A 30 -4.28 20.59 7.71
C LYS A 30 -4.15 20.82 9.21
N ASP A 31 -5.24 20.62 9.96
CA ASP A 31 -5.32 20.89 11.40
C ASP A 31 -4.88 19.69 12.26
N ALA A 32 -4.63 18.53 11.64
CA ALA A 32 -4.08 17.41 12.37
C ALA A 32 -2.68 17.80 12.85
N GLN A 33 -2.44 17.76 14.17
CA GLN A 33 -1.12 17.96 14.80
C GLN A 33 -0.14 16.82 14.45
N LEU A 34 -0.07 16.43 13.18
CA LEU A 34 0.94 15.56 12.59
C LEU A 34 2.30 16.27 12.47
N SER A 35 2.42 17.52 12.93
CA SER A 35 3.68 18.26 12.97
C SER A 35 4.68 17.71 14.00
N SER A 36 4.22 16.88 14.95
CA SER A 36 5.11 16.16 15.87
C SER A 36 5.78 14.95 15.23
N MET A 37 5.27 14.47 14.09
CA MET A 37 5.84 13.35 13.37
C MET A 37 6.84 13.84 12.32
N GLU A 38 8.01 13.22 12.33
CA GLU A 38 9.04 13.46 11.32
C GLU A 38 8.49 13.20 9.91
N TYR A 39 8.86 14.06 8.96
CA TYR A 39 8.36 14.04 7.60
C TYR A 39 8.55 12.67 6.92
N ALA A 40 9.73 12.06 7.07
CA ALA A 40 10.05 10.75 6.50
C ALA A 40 9.06 9.67 6.95
N PHE A 41 8.83 9.57 8.26
CA PHE A 41 7.91 8.61 8.83
C PHE A 41 6.47 8.83 8.35
N ARG A 42 6.03 10.10 8.35
CA ARG A 42 4.69 10.47 7.88
C ARG A 42 4.48 10.14 6.40
N ALA A 43 5.45 10.48 5.55
CA ALA A 43 5.40 10.19 4.12
C ALA A 43 5.32 8.68 3.86
N SER A 44 6.14 7.87 4.53
CA SER A 44 6.09 6.42 4.39
C SER A 44 4.77 5.82 4.84
N LEU A 45 4.25 6.23 6.00
CA LEU A 45 2.96 5.76 6.50
C LEU A 45 1.80 6.13 5.55
N PHE A 46 1.82 7.35 5.03
CA PHE A 46 0.82 7.79 4.05
C PHE A 46 0.82 6.90 2.81
N ASN A 47 2.00 6.59 2.27
CA ASN A 47 2.12 5.72 1.10
C ASN A 47 1.74 4.25 1.39
N ILE A 48 2.09 3.71 2.56
CA ILE A 48 1.63 2.38 3.00
C ILE A 48 0.10 2.32 3.06
N VAL A 49 -0.53 3.37 3.59
CA VAL A 49 -2.00 3.43 3.71
C VAL A 49 -2.65 3.53 2.33
N ILE A 50 -2.10 4.31 1.41
CA ILE A 50 -2.55 4.34 0.01
C ILE A 50 -2.46 2.94 -0.62
N ALA A 51 -1.31 2.27 -0.46
CA ALA A 51 -1.08 0.96 -1.03
C ALA A 51 -2.10 -0.08 -0.48
N ASN A 52 -2.30 -0.11 0.84
CA ASN A 52 -3.30 -0.98 1.49
C ASN A 52 -4.74 -0.66 1.07
N LEU A 53 -5.05 0.61 0.82
CA LEU A 53 -6.36 1.04 0.36
C LEU A 53 -6.61 0.60 -1.09
N LEU A 54 -5.61 0.74 -1.97
CA LEU A 54 -5.67 0.19 -3.33
C LEU A 54 -5.84 -1.33 -3.31
N TYR A 55 -5.12 -2.03 -2.43
CA TYR A 55 -5.28 -3.47 -2.23
C TYR A 55 -6.71 -3.82 -1.85
N SER A 56 -7.23 -3.15 -0.82
CA SER A 56 -8.55 -3.43 -0.26
C SER A 56 -9.68 -3.16 -1.28
N ILE A 57 -9.55 -2.09 -2.08
CA ILE A 57 -10.54 -1.76 -3.13
C ILE A 57 -10.61 -2.87 -4.17
N VAL A 58 -9.47 -3.31 -4.72
CA VAL A 58 -9.44 -4.39 -5.72
C VAL A 58 -9.91 -5.71 -5.11
N PHE A 59 -9.52 -6.00 -3.87
CA PHE A 59 -9.97 -7.18 -3.16
C PHE A 59 -11.50 -7.23 -3.03
N ILE A 60 -12.11 -6.17 -2.48
CA ILE A 60 -13.54 -6.10 -2.20
C ILE A 60 -14.39 -6.01 -3.48
N LEU A 61 -13.92 -5.28 -4.50
CA LEU A 61 -14.73 -5.01 -5.71
C LEU A 61 -14.49 -5.99 -6.85
N ILE A 62 -13.34 -6.66 -6.90
CA ILE A 62 -12.97 -7.54 -8.02
C ILE A 62 -12.82 -8.97 -7.54
N ARG A 63 -11.94 -9.21 -6.57
CA ARG A 63 -11.55 -10.57 -6.20
C ARG A 63 -12.66 -11.32 -5.47
N GLU A 64 -13.23 -10.73 -4.43
CA GLU A 64 -14.24 -11.39 -3.61
C GLU A 64 -15.54 -11.67 -4.35
N PRO A 65 -16.15 -10.70 -5.08
CA PRO A 65 -17.38 -10.99 -5.81
C PRO A 65 -17.16 -12.03 -6.92
N ALA A 66 -15.99 -12.02 -7.58
CA ALA A 66 -15.62 -13.05 -8.55
C ALA A 66 -15.46 -14.42 -7.90
N ALA A 67 -14.86 -14.51 -6.71
CA ALA A 67 -14.66 -15.76 -5.97
C ALA A 67 -15.99 -16.38 -5.49
N TYR A 68 -16.93 -15.54 -5.05
CA TYR A 68 -18.27 -15.98 -4.65
C TYR A 68 -19.23 -16.18 -5.83
N GLY A 69 -18.81 -15.92 -7.07
CA GLY A 69 -19.65 -16.08 -8.25
C GLY A 69 -20.76 -15.03 -8.39
N ILE A 70 -20.57 -13.85 -7.79
CA ILE A 70 -21.47 -12.70 -7.96
C ILE A 70 -21.24 -12.12 -9.36
N PHE A 71 -22.29 -11.95 -10.16
CA PHE A 71 -22.21 -11.49 -11.57
C PHE A 71 -21.26 -12.33 -12.46
N PRO A 72 -21.50 -13.64 -12.60
CA PRO A 72 -20.58 -14.54 -13.30
C PRO A 72 -20.35 -14.16 -14.77
N ASP A 73 -21.40 -13.69 -15.47
CA ASP A 73 -21.29 -13.27 -16.87
C ASP A 73 -20.41 -12.01 -17.05
N PHE A 74 -20.49 -11.09 -16.09
CA PHE A 74 -19.64 -9.90 -16.07
C PHE A 74 -18.16 -10.29 -15.90
N TYR A 75 -17.83 -11.04 -14.84
CA TYR A 75 -16.44 -11.43 -14.60
C TYR A 75 -15.88 -12.35 -15.68
N ARG A 76 -16.73 -13.19 -16.30
CA ARG A 76 -16.32 -14.01 -17.45
C ARG A 76 -16.00 -13.15 -18.68
N SER A 77 -16.87 -12.21 -19.04
CA SER A 77 -16.65 -11.33 -20.20
C SER A 77 -15.47 -10.37 -20.01
N GLN A 78 -15.19 -9.96 -18.78
CA GLN A 78 -14.14 -9.00 -18.43
C GLN A 78 -12.87 -9.65 -17.84
N SER A 79 -12.81 -10.98 -17.81
CA SER A 79 -11.76 -11.77 -17.16
C SER A 79 -10.34 -11.39 -17.58
N TRP A 80 -10.15 -11.06 -18.86
CA TRP A 80 -8.83 -10.80 -19.44
C TRP A 80 -8.09 -9.62 -18.76
N TRP A 81 -8.79 -8.55 -18.41
CA TRP A 81 -8.18 -7.37 -17.79
C TRP A 81 -8.37 -7.34 -16.27
N LEU A 82 -9.50 -7.84 -15.76
CA LEU A 82 -9.74 -7.93 -14.31
C LEU A 82 -8.72 -8.85 -13.63
N GLY A 83 -8.36 -9.96 -14.26
CA GLY A 83 -7.30 -10.85 -13.77
C GLY A 83 -5.94 -10.15 -13.71
N LYS A 84 -5.61 -9.35 -14.73
CA LYS A 84 -4.38 -8.55 -14.75
C LYS A 84 -4.34 -7.51 -13.65
N VAL A 85 -5.44 -6.78 -13.45
CA VAL A 85 -5.57 -5.78 -12.37
C VAL A 85 -5.39 -6.45 -11.00
N ALA A 86 -6.01 -7.60 -10.76
CA ALA A 86 -5.89 -8.33 -9.50
C ALA A 86 -4.43 -8.75 -9.21
N ILE A 87 -3.70 -9.22 -10.22
CA ILE A 87 -2.29 -9.64 -10.08
C ILE A 87 -1.36 -8.43 -9.91
N MET A 88 -1.51 -7.39 -10.76
CA MET A 88 -0.73 -6.15 -10.73
C MET A 88 -0.93 -5.33 -9.47
N GLN A 89 -2.02 -5.56 -8.75
CA GLN A 89 -2.24 -4.96 -7.46
C GLN A 89 -1.60 -5.81 -6.35
N ALA A 90 -1.75 -7.14 -6.37
CA ALA A 90 -1.32 -8.00 -5.27
C ALA A 90 0.20 -8.10 -5.12
N VAL A 91 0.91 -8.33 -6.22
CA VAL A 91 2.37 -8.57 -6.20
C VAL A 91 3.15 -7.31 -5.80
N PRO A 92 2.96 -6.15 -6.48
CA PRO A 92 3.77 -4.97 -6.18
C PRO A 92 3.42 -4.33 -4.83
N ASN A 93 2.21 -4.56 -4.31
CA ASN A 93 1.83 -4.07 -2.99
C ASN A 93 2.69 -4.70 -1.87
N ALA A 94 3.08 -5.97 -2.02
CA ALA A 94 3.98 -6.63 -1.07
C ALA A 94 5.37 -5.97 -1.09
N MET A 95 5.90 -5.68 -2.29
CA MET A 95 7.18 -4.98 -2.45
C MET A 95 7.12 -3.56 -1.87
N ILE A 96 6.11 -2.76 -2.25
CA ILE A 96 5.90 -1.40 -1.72
C ILE A 96 5.90 -1.41 -0.19
N SER A 97 5.10 -2.31 0.40
CA SER A 97 4.98 -2.40 1.84
C SER A 97 6.33 -2.72 2.48
N ALA A 98 7.05 -3.70 1.97
CA ALA A 98 8.38 -4.05 2.47
C ALA A 98 9.37 -2.87 2.37
N LEU A 99 9.41 -2.17 1.24
CA LEU A 99 10.30 -1.03 1.01
C LEU A 99 10.00 0.14 1.97
N PHE A 100 8.73 0.48 2.17
CA PHE A 100 8.37 1.55 3.11
C PHE A 100 8.61 1.16 4.58
N HIS A 101 8.39 -0.11 4.97
CA HIS A 101 8.73 -0.57 6.32
C HIS A 101 10.25 -0.56 6.54
N LEU A 102 11.04 -0.96 5.55
CA LEU A 102 12.50 -0.83 5.60
C LEU A 102 12.92 0.64 5.72
N PHE A 103 12.31 1.53 4.95
CA PHE A 103 12.59 2.97 5.00
C PHE A 103 12.28 3.56 6.38
N ILE A 104 11.16 3.19 6.99
CA ILE A 104 10.83 3.54 8.38
C ILE A 104 11.87 3.00 9.35
N ALA A 105 12.28 1.74 9.22
CA ALA A 105 13.27 1.13 10.09
C ALA A 105 14.63 1.83 10.00
N LEU A 106 15.08 2.16 8.78
CA LEU A 106 16.31 2.92 8.54
C LEU A 106 16.22 4.34 9.11
N ASN A 107 15.07 5.00 8.96
CA ASN A 107 14.82 6.32 9.55
C ASN A 107 14.98 6.28 11.07
N ARG A 108 14.32 5.33 11.74
CA ARG A 108 14.44 5.14 13.19
C ARG A 108 15.85 4.75 13.63
N LEU A 109 16.51 3.85 12.91
CA LEU A 109 17.87 3.42 13.22
C LEU A 109 18.85 4.59 13.13
N SER A 110 18.75 5.41 12.09
CA SER A 110 19.63 6.57 11.92
C SER A 110 19.45 7.63 13.01
N ALA A 111 18.23 7.77 13.55
CA ALA A 111 17.94 8.67 14.67
C ALA A 111 18.68 8.23 15.94
N LEU A 112 18.85 6.90 16.13
CA LEU A 112 19.54 6.33 17.27
C LEU A 112 21.06 6.31 17.09
N VAL A 113 21.55 5.92 15.91
CA VAL A 113 22.98 5.69 15.65
C VAL A 113 23.70 7.00 15.30
N VAL A 114 23.05 7.92 14.58
CA VAL A 114 23.69 9.16 14.09
C VAL A 114 22.78 10.39 14.30
N PRO A 115 22.37 10.70 15.54
CA PRO A 115 21.39 11.75 15.83
C PRO A 115 21.81 13.14 15.29
N MET A 116 23.10 13.46 15.35
CA MET A 116 23.64 14.76 14.91
C MET A 116 23.51 14.99 13.39
N ARG A 117 23.41 13.92 12.59
CA ARG A 117 23.24 14.01 11.12
C ARG A 117 21.88 13.53 10.65
N HIS A 118 21.02 13.08 11.56
CA HIS A 118 19.73 12.51 11.20
C HIS A 118 18.87 13.51 10.40
N SER A 119 18.77 14.76 10.84
CA SER A 119 17.99 15.80 10.14
C SER A 119 18.51 16.10 8.72
N THR A 120 19.80 15.92 8.46
CA THR A 120 20.39 16.14 7.12
C THR A 120 20.27 14.91 6.22
N LEU A 121 20.12 13.72 6.79
CA LEU A 121 19.88 12.49 6.05
C LEU A 121 18.44 12.43 5.50
N TRP A 122 17.46 12.83 6.32
CA TRP A 122 16.02 12.70 6.03
C TRP A 122 15.34 14.01 5.63
N THR A 123 16.04 14.84 4.84
CA THR A 123 15.43 16.05 4.31
C THR A 123 14.23 15.72 3.43
N GLU A 124 13.25 16.61 3.41
CA GLU A 124 12.00 16.43 2.67
C GLU A 124 12.22 16.08 1.19
N SER A 125 13.14 16.78 0.51
CA SER A 125 13.46 16.52 -0.90
C SER A 125 14.02 15.12 -1.13
N ARG A 126 14.87 14.61 -0.21
CA ARG A 126 15.41 13.25 -0.33
C ARG A 126 14.32 12.20 -0.13
N VAL A 127 13.48 12.39 0.89
CA VAL A 127 12.34 11.51 1.15
C VAL A 127 11.39 11.47 -0.04
N GLN A 128 11.04 12.62 -0.63
CA GLN A 128 10.20 12.68 -1.82
C GLN A 128 10.83 11.92 -3.00
N TRP A 129 12.14 12.06 -3.21
CA TRP A 129 12.85 11.33 -4.25
C TRP A 129 12.79 9.81 -4.03
N PHE A 130 13.00 9.34 -2.80
CA PHE A 130 12.85 7.92 -2.45
C PHE A 130 11.43 7.41 -2.67
N VAL A 131 10.41 8.17 -2.25
CA VAL A 131 9.00 7.82 -2.47
C VAL A 131 8.71 7.67 -3.96
N MET A 132 9.15 8.63 -4.78
CA MET A 132 9.00 8.55 -6.25
C MET A 132 9.72 7.34 -6.84
N ALA A 133 10.94 7.05 -6.37
CA ALA A 133 11.70 5.89 -6.83
C ALA A 133 10.99 4.56 -6.48
N ILE A 134 10.42 4.43 -5.27
CA ILE A 134 9.66 3.23 -4.88
C ILE A 134 8.42 3.05 -5.77
N TRP A 135 7.66 4.11 -6.02
CA TRP A 135 6.50 4.03 -6.92
C TRP A 135 6.88 3.72 -8.36
N LEU A 136 8.00 4.27 -8.86
CA LEU A 136 8.51 3.93 -10.18
C LEU A 136 8.91 2.46 -10.27
N LEU A 137 9.63 1.94 -9.28
CA LEU A 137 9.98 0.52 -9.21
C LEU A 137 8.74 -0.37 -9.19
N THR A 138 7.68 0.05 -8.50
CA THR A 138 6.40 -0.65 -8.47
C THR A 138 5.77 -0.74 -9.86
N ILE A 139 5.76 0.37 -10.60
CA ILE A 139 5.23 0.41 -11.97
C ILE A 139 6.06 -0.51 -12.87
N LEU A 140 7.39 -0.53 -12.70
CA LEU A 140 8.27 -1.42 -13.47
C LEU A 140 8.02 -2.91 -13.14
N GLU A 141 7.76 -3.24 -11.87
CA GLU A 141 7.41 -4.60 -11.45
C GLU A 141 6.07 -5.07 -12.04
N CYS A 142 5.13 -4.15 -12.31
CA CYS A 142 3.89 -4.48 -13.01
C CYS A 142 4.11 -4.93 -14.46
N ILE A 143 5.18 -4.47 -15.14
CA ILE A 143 5.41 -4.72 -16.58
C ILE A 143 5.47 -6.22 -16.90
N PRO A 144 6.33 -7.06 -16.27
CA PRO A 144 6.36 -8.48 -16.56
C PRO A 144 5.02 -9.17 -16.27
N LEU A 145 4.22 -8.66 -15.33
CA LEU A 145 2.91 -9.22 -14.98
C LEU A 145 1.82 -8.91 -16.04
N ILE A 146 2.10 -8.04 -17.02
CA ILE A 146 1.18 -7.77 -18.15
C ILE A 146 1.20 -8.92 -19.16
N TYR A 147 2.35 -9.57 -19.30
CA TYR A 147 2.60 -10.63 -20.26
C TYR A 147 2.30 -12.00 -19.63
N PRO A 148 1.62 -12.91 -20.37
CA PRO A 148 1.32 -14.25 -19.90
C PRO A 148 2.56 -15.11 -19.69
#